data_AF-A0A4Z1HEG6-F1
#
_entry.id   AF-A0A4Z1HEG6-F1
#
_cell.length_a   1.000
_cell.length_b   1.000
_cell.length_c   1.000
_cell.angle_alpha   90.00
_cell.angle_beta   90.00
_cell.angle_gamma   90.00
#
_symmetry.space_group_name_H-M   'P 1'
#
loop_
_entity.id
_entity.type
_entity.pdbx_description
1 polymer ?
#
loop_
_entity_poly.entity_id
_entity_poly.type
_entity_poly.pdbx_seq_one_letter_code
_entity_poly.pdbx_strand_id
1 'polypeptide(L)'
;MADTIMADTIMADTIMQDTIMQDADMQDTTTQDTVVLDLVRKVAKMKKLRKNVVKPYVREDLWKPTETFHLLHLYTINSNNTLQDEKGRFNYGQGVIASLVREMMAESVKHHPGGLLHASDPWFPRTYNERIIRYKLRLCLIEEDDLAVELEAELNAHYSIVPDPAAKQPSQVTVERRRRALAKELKQQPKVIITEEAIQEAERMLGEEQVRNANQTLRLEFKKVRKPVIIDKTDA
;
A
#
# COMPACT_ATOMS: atom_id res chain seq x y z
N MET A 1 -74.85 -44.14 -21.42
CA MET A 1 -75.06 -42.76 -21.88
C MET A 1 -74.00 -41.92 -21.21
N ALA A 2 -73.10 -41.42 -22.03
CA ALA A 2 -71.91 -40.66 -21.66
C ALA A 2 -72.30 -39.22 -21.31
N ASP A 3 -71.46 -38.54 -20.52
CA ASP A 3 -71.11 -37.14 -20.80
C ASP A 3 -69.75 -36.83 -20.16
N THR A 4 -68.77 -36.66 -21.04
CA THR A 4 -67.40 -36.25 -20.76
C THR A 4 -67.31 -34.76 -21.05
N ILE A 5 -67.16 -33.94 -20.00
CA ILE A 5 -66.95 -32.50 -20.14
C ILE A 5 -65.46 -32.27 -20.43
N MET A 6 -65.12 -32.00 -21.69
CA MET A 6 -63.81 -31.49 -22.09
C MET A 6 -63.71 -30.01 -21.70
N ALA A 7 -62.77 -29.69 -20.83
CA ALA A 7 -62.43 -28.32 -20.48
C ALA A 7 -61.45 -27.77 -21.53
N ASP A 8 -61.94 -26.83 -22.35
CA ASP A 8 -61.13 -26.05 -23.27
C ASP A 8 -60.11 -25.20 -22.49
N THR A 9 -58.83 -25.45 -22.78
CA THR A 9 -57.71 -24.64 -22.30
C THR A 9 -57.61 -23.39 -23.16
N ILE A 10 -58.06 -22.26 -22.63
CA ILE A 10 -57.90 -20.93 -23.24
C ILE A 10 -56.40 -20.59 -23.24
N MET A 11 -55.76 -20.61 -24.41
CA MET A 11 -54.42 -20.07 -24.59
C MET A 11 -54.48 -18.54 -24.46
N ALA A 12 -53.80 -18.01 -23.44
CA ALA A 12 -53.62 -16.58 -23.26
C ALA A 12 -52.55 -16.06 -24.23
N ASP A 13 -52.98 -15.41 -25.31
CA ASP A 13 -52.12 -14.58 -26.15
C ASP A 13 -51.63 -13.39 -25.32
N THR A 14 -50.39 -13.49 -24.84
CA THR A 14 -49.69 -12.37 -24.22
C THR A 14 -49.13 -11.50 -25.34
N ILE A 15 -49.80 -10.39 -25.61
CA ILE A 15 -49.34 -9.34 -26.50
C ILE A 15 -48.05 -8.76 -25.91
N MET A 16 -46.90 -9.12 -26.48
CA MET A 16 -45.63 -8.44 -26.25
C MET A 16 -45.77 -7.00 -26.78
N GLN A 17 -45.88 -6.03 -25.88
CA GLN A 17 -45.63 -4.64 -26.22
C GLN A 17 -44.13 -4.46 -26.44
N ASP A 18 -43.74 -4.31 -27.70
CA ASP A 18 -42.45 -3.77 -28.10
C ASP A 18 -42.30 -2.38 -27.47
N THR A 19 -41.53 -2.31 -26.39
CA THR A 19 -41.07 -1.05 -25.83
C THR A 19 -40.02 -0.53 -26.80
N ILE A 20 -40.41 0.47 -27.60
CA ILE A 20 -39.52 1.28 -28.42
C ILE A 20 -38.48 1.90 -27.49
N MET A 21 -37.30 1.27 -27.45
CA MET A 21 -36.13 1.78 -26.77
C MET A 21 -35.66 2.99 -27.58
N GLN A 22 -36.05 4.19 -27.14
CA GLN A 22 -35.47 5.42 -27.63
C GLN A 22 -33.97 5.37 -27.35
N ASP A 23 -33.19 5.50 -28.42
CA ASP A 23 -31.76 5.82 -28.38
C ASP A 23 -31.54 6.99 -27.43
N ALA A 24 -31.09 6.69 -26.22
CA ALA A 24 -30.49 7.66 -25.34
C ALA A 24 -29.07 7.87 -25.85
N ASP A 25 -28.85 9.07 -26.40
CA ASP A 25 -27.62 9.54 -26.99
C ASP A 25 -26.36 9.12 -26.22
N MET A 26 -25.46 8.57 -27.00
CA MET A 26 -24.10 8.15 -26.71
C MET A 26 -23.25 9.33 -26.18
N GLN A 27 -23.28 9.58 -24.86
CA GLN A 27 -22.40 10.54 -24.17
C GLN A 27 -21.86 10.04 -22.82
N ASP A 28 -21.52 8.75 -22.67
CA ASP A 28 -21.01 8.26 -21.38
C ASP A 28 -19.76 7.35 -21.45
N THR A 29 -19.02 7.38 -22.57
CA THR A 29 -17.87 6.46 -22.76
C THR A 29 -16.50 7.06 -22.47
N THR A 30 -16.37 8.37 -22.19
CA THR A 30 -15.05 9.01 -22.03
C THR A 30 -14.59 9.15 -20.57
N THR A 31 -15.49 9.01 -19.59
CA THR A 31 -15.17 9.17 -18.16
C THR A 31 -14.73 7.87 -17.48
N GLN A 32 -15.16 6.70 -17.98
CA GLN A 32 -14.80 5.41 -17.36
C GLN A 32 -13.32 5.05 -17.55
N ASP A 33 -12.72 5.39 -18.70
CA ASP A 33 -11.30 5.06 -18.97
C ASP A 33 -10.33 5.80 -18.05
N THR A 34 -10.68 7.02 -17.63
CA THR A 34 -9.81 7.84 -16.77
C THR A 34 -9.80 7.31 -15.33
N VAL A 35 -10.96 6.90 -14.81
CA VAL A 35 -11.11 6.39 -13.43
C VAL A 35 -10.41 5.03 -13.27
N VAL A 36 -10.50 4.16 -14.26
CA VAL A 36 -9.84 2.84 -14.22
C VAL A 36 -8.31 2.97 -14.24
N LEU A 37 -7.77 3.91 -15.03
CA LEU A 37 -6.33 4.17 -15.10
C LEU A 37 -5.75 4.65 -13.77
N ASP A 38 -6.45 5.55 -13.06
CA ASP A 38 -5.99 6.05 -11.76
C ASP A 38 -6.09 5.01 -10.65
N LEU A 39 -7.11 4.15 -10.66
CA LEU A 39 -7.22 3.02 -9.73
C LEU A 39 -6.04 2.05 -9.90
N VAL A 40 -5.72 1.67 -11.14
CA VAL A 40 -4.56 0.82 -11.46
C VAL A 40 -3.25 1.48 -11.03
N ARG A 41 -3.13 2.80 -11.20
CA ARG A 41 -1.98 3.59 -10.76
C ARG A 41 -1.85 3.64 -9.23
N LYS A 42 -2.96 3.69 -8.48
CA LYS A 42 -2.97 3.58 -7.02
C LYS A 42 -2.58 2.19 -6.53
N VAL A 43 -3.07 1.12 -7.16
CA VAL A 43 -2.60 -0.25 -6.89
C VAL A 43 -1.10 -0.37 -7.15
N ALA A 44 -0.58 0.30 -8.18
CA ALA A 44 0.86 0.39 -8.43
C ALA A 44 1.60 1.26 -7.40
N LYS A 45 0.99 2.31 -6.84
CA LYS A 45 1.55 3.11 -5.72
C LYS A 45 1.61 2.30 -4.42
N MET A 46 0.64 1.44 -4.14
CA MET A 46 0.71 0.48 -3.03
C MET A 46 1.94 -0.43 -3.13
N LYS A 47 2.35 -0.82 -4.35
CA LYS A 47 3.61 -1.56 -4.56
C LYS A 47 4.86 -0.72 -4.26
N LYS A 48 4.81 0.61 -4.44
CA LYS A 48 5.97 1.52 -4.27
C LYS A 48 6.16 2.01 -2.84
N LEU A 49 5.08 2.19 -2.05
CA LEU A 49 5.16 2.69 -0.66
C LEU A 49 5.92 1.73 0.28
N ARG A 50 6.13 0.48 -0.14
CA ARG A 50 6.88 -0.56 0.59
C ARG A 50 8.38 -0.29 0.74
N LYS A 51 8.98 0.67 0.02
CA LYS A 51 10.45 0.79 -0.07
C LYS A 51 11.13 1.68 0.97
N ASN A 52 10.41 2.52 1.73
CA ASN A 52 11.05 3.64 2.45
C ASN A 52 11.03 3.55 3.99
N VAL A 53 10.74 2.40 4.59
CA VAL A 53 10.83 2.24 6.05
C VAL A 53 11.93 1.23 6.39
N VAL A 54 13.19 1.69 6.36
CA VAL A 54 14.31 0.92 6.90
C VAL A 54 14.12 0.83 8.42
N LYS A 55 13.73 -0.35 8.92
CA LYS A 55 13.79 -0.70 10.34
C LYS A 55 14.86 -1.78 10.54
N PRO A 56 15.60 -1.74 11.66
CA PRO A 56 16.67 -2.70 11.91
C PRO A 56 16.08 -4.08 12.27
N TYR A 57 16.43 -5.07 11.44
CA TYR A 57 16.62 -6.50 11.74
C TYR A 57 15.77 -7.14 12.87
N VAL A 58 14.45 -7.05 12.78
CA VAL A 58 13.63 -8.24 13.07
C VAL A 58 13.50 -8.90 11.73
N ARG A 59 13.92 -10.17 11.56
CA ARG A 59 13.74 -10.95 10.31
C ARG A 59 12.38 -10.56 9.74
N GLU A 60 12.39 -9.67 8.76
CA GLU A 60 11.16 -9.09 8.29
C GLU A 60 10.40 -10.29 7.76
N ASP A 61 9.15 -10.42 8.17
CA ASP A 61 8.21 -11.34 7.58
C ASP A 61 8.19 -10.97 6.08
N LEU A 62 9.10 -11.57 5.30
CA LEU A 62 9.40 -11.32 3.89
C LEU A 62 8.28 -11.89 3.04
N TRP A 63 7.05 -11.50 3.38
CA TRP A 63 5.85 -11.78 2.62
C TRP A 63 6.01 -11.06 1.30
N LYS A 64 6.24 -11.85 0.26
CA LYS A 64 6.23 -11.36 -1.10
C LYS A 64 4.83 -10.84 -1.42
N PRO A 65 4.72 -9.90 -2.38
CA PRO A 65 3.41 -9.40 -2.81
C PRO A 65 2.45 -10.54 -3.18
N THR A 66 2.93 -11.59 -3.86
CA THR A 66 2.14 -12.76 -4.26
C THR A 66 1.53 -13.52 -3.08
N GLU A 67 2.29 -13.74 -2.01
CA GLU A 67 1.78 -14.35 -0.77
C GLU A 67 0.72 -13.48 -0.10
N THR A 68 0.91 -12.16 -0.14
CA THR A 68 -0.05 -11.20 0.41
C THR A 68 -1.36 -11.24 -0.37
N PHE A 69 -1.28 -11.24 -1.70
CA PHE A 69 -2.44 -11.35 -2.58
C PHE A 69 -3.16 -12.69 -2.40
N HIS A 70 -2.41 -13.79 -2.29
CA HIS A 70 -3.01 -15.10 -2.07
C HIS A 70 -3.73 -15.16 -0.73
N LEU A 71 -3.12 -14.68 0.37
CA LEU A 71 -3.77 -14.61 1.67
C LEU A 71 -5.06 -13.77 1.64
N LEU A 72 -5.03 -12.61 0.98
CA LEU A 72 -6.22 -11.76 0.79
C LEU A 72 -7.29 -12.47 -0.03
N HIS A 73 -6.90 -13.18 -1.10
CA HIS A 73 -7.84 -13.94 -1.90
C HIS A 73 -8.52 -15.05 -1.08
N LEU A 74 -7.76 -15.83 -0.32
CA LEU A 74 -8.31 -16.86 0.57
C LEU A 74 -9.21 -16.25 1.64
N TYR A 75 -8.87 -15.06 2.15
CA TYR A 75 -9.74 -14.31 3.05
C TYR A 75 -11.06 -13.91 2.39
N THR A 76 -11.03 -13.38 1.16
CA THR A 76 -12.26 -12.96 0.45
C THR A 76 -13.22 -14.13 0.21
N ILE A 77 -12.68 -15.33 -0.07
CA ILE A 77 -13.48 -16.56 -0.20
C ILE A 77 -14.13 -16.96 1.13
N ASN A 78 -13.48 -16.65 2.26
CA ASN A 78 -13.91 -17.02 3.61
C ASN A 78 -14.53 -15.86 4.42
N SER A 79 -14.94 -14.78 3.76
CA SER A 79 -15.34 -13.51 4.40
C SER A 79 -16.56 -13.62 5.33
N ASN A 80 -17.44 -14.59 5.08
CA ASN A 80 -18.64 -14.83 5.89
C ASN A 80 -18.34 -15.17 7.36
N ASN A 81 -17.10 -15.53 7.68
CA ASN A 81 -16.69 -15.95 9.01
C ASN A 81 -15.81 -14.92 9.74
N THR A 82 -15.72 -13.69 9.24
CA THR A 82 -14.92 -12.64 9.87
C THR A 82 -15.79 -11.49 10.30
N LEU A 83 -15.77 -11.21 11.61
CA LEU A 83 -16.52 -10.13 12.22
C LEU A 83 -15.55 -9.08 12.76
N GLN A 84 -15.75 -7.82 12.39
CA GLN A 84 -15.06 -6.70 13.01
C GLN A 84 -15.89 -6.22 14.20
N ASP A 85 -15.29 -6.17 15.39
CA ASP A 85 -15.96 -5.57 16.56
C ASP A 85 -15.95 -4.03 16.47
N GLU A 86 -16.77 -3.37 17.30
CA GLU A 86 -16.85 -1.90 17.39
C GLU A 86 -15.49 -1.24 17.71
N LYS A 87 -14.55 -2.01 18.26
CA LYS A 87 -13.19 -1.54 18.60
C LYS A 87 -12.21 -1.77 17.45
N GLY A 88 -12.67 -2.21 16.29
CA GLY A 88 -11.83 -2.50 15.12
C GLY A 88 -10.95 -3.74 15.30
N ARG A 89 -11.31 -4.67 16.18
CA ARG A 89 -10.66 -5.97 16.33
C ARG A 89 -11.35 -6.99 15.44
N PHE A 90 -10.56 -7.71 14.66
CA PHE A 90 -11.05 -8.79 13.82
C PHE A 90 -11.18 -10.07 14.65
N ASN A 91 -12.41 -10.59 14.73
CA ASN A 91 -12.72 -11.90 15.25
C ASN A 91 -12.88 -12.86 14.07
N TYR A 92 -12.04 -13.88 14.06
CA TYR A 92 -12.06 -14.92 13.05
C TYR A 92 -12.90 -16.08 13.59
N GLY A 93 -13.85 -16.57 12.80
CA GLY A 93 -14.64 -17.74 13.13
C GLY A 93 -13.74 -18.94 13.45
N GLN A 94 -14.24 -19.85 14.29
CA GLN A 94 -13.50 -21.03 14.72
C GLN A 94 -13.03 -21.81 13.49
N GLY A 95 -11.72 -22.04 13.38
CA GLY A 95 -11.13 -22.80 12.29
C GLY A 95 -10.77 -22.00 11.02
N VAL A 96 -11.19 -20.75 10.87
CA VAL A 96 -10.86 -19.92 9.69
C VAL A 96 -9.35 -19.76 9.53
N ILE A 97 -8.66 -19.33 10.59
CA ILE A 97 -7.19 -19.16 10.51
C ILE A 97 -6.50 -20.51 10.30
N ALA A 98 -7.02 -21.59 10.88
CA ALA A 98 -6.45 -22.92 10.67
C ALA A 98 -6.60 -23.36 9.20
N SER A 99 -7.71 -23.02 8.53
CA SER A 99 -7.89 -23.24 7.08
C SER A 99 -6.90 -22.41 6.28
N LEU A 100 -6.79 -21.10 6.58
CA LEU A 100 -5.84 -20.21 5.90
C LEU A 100 -4.39 -20.68 6.05
N VAL A 101 -3.99 -21.12 7.24
CA VAL A 101 -2.66 -21.71 7.47
C VAL A 101 -2.46 -22.95 6.61
N ARG A 102 -3.44 -23.85 6.58
CA ARG A 102 -3.38 -25.09 5.77
C ARG A 102 -3.26 -24.80 4.28
N GLU A 103 -4.07 -23.86 3.78
CA GLU A 103 -4.10 -23.47 2.37
C GLU A 103 -2.81 -22.73 1.94
N MET A 104 -2.33 -21.79 2.76
CA MET A 104 -1.05 -21.11 2.52
C MET A 104 0.12 -22.11 2.52
N MET A 105 0.13 -23.08 3.44
CA MET A 105 1.14 -24.14 3.45
C MET A 105 1.01 -25.03 2.22
N ALA A 106 -0.21 -25.45 1.86
CA ALA A 106 -0.44 -26.27 0.67
C ALA A 106 0.04 -25.56 -0.60
N GLU A 107 -0.25 -24.26 -0.75
CA GLU A 107 0.20 -23.47 -1.89
C GLU A 107 1.73 -23.27 -1.89
N SER A 108 2.36 -23.14 -0.72
CA SER A 108 3.83 -23.06 -0.62
C SER A 108 4.55 -24.36 -0.99
N VAL A 109 3.88 -25.51 -0.80
CA VAL A 109 4.40 -26.86 -1.11
C VAL A 109 4.15 -27.27 -2.57
N LYS A 110 3.26 -26.58 -3.30
CA LYS A 110 3.05 -26.84 -4.74
C LYS A 110 4.30 -26.40 -5.52
N HIS A 111 5.31 -27.26 -5.57
CA HIS A 111 6.58 -27.11 -6.29
C HIS A 111 6.44 -27.19 -7.83
N HIS A 112 5.28 -26.92 -8.41
CA HIS A 112 5.11 -26.90 -9.87
C HIS A 112 5.65 -25.60 -10.46
N PRO A 113 6.68 -25.61 -11.33
CA PRO A 113 7.12 -24.39 -12.01
C PRO A 113 5.92 -23.72 -12.67
N GLY A 114 5.50 -22.56 -12.13
CA GLY A 114 4.29 -21.84 -12.53
C GLY A 114 3.22 -21.61 -11.46
N GLY A 115 3.34 -22.15 -10.24
CA GLY A 115 2.41 -21.81 -9.14
C GLY A 115 2.49 -20.32 -8.73
N LEU A 116 1.38 -19.72 -8.29
CA LEU A 116 1.31 -18.28 -7.96
C LEU A 116 2.31 -17.84 -6.87
N LEU A 117 2.76 -18.78 -6.03
CA LEU A 117 3.78 -18.54 -5.00
C LEU A 117 5.22 -18.88 -5.43
N HIS A 118 5.47 -19.37 -6.66
CA HIS A 118 6.80 -19.80 -7.17
C HIS A 118 7.85 -18.70 -7.30
N ALA A 119 7.45 -17.43 -7.29
CA ALA A 119 8.42 -16.33 -7.14
C ALA A 119 9.18 -16.39 -5.79
N SER A 120 8.76 -17.31 -4.92
CA SER A 120 9.09 -17.73 -3.56
C SER A 120 10.51 -18.02 -3.13
N ASP A 121 11.51 -18.20 -4.00
CA ASP A 121 12.65 -19.10 -3.71
C ASP A 121 12.14 -20.56 -3.59
N PRO A 122 12.27 -21.37 -4.65
CA PRO A 122 11.65 -22.69 -4.74
C PRO A 122 12.19 -23.72 -3.73
N TRP A 123 13.24 -23.38 -2.98
CA TRP A 123 13.97 -24.30 -2.10
C TRP A 123 13.66 -24.13 -0.61
N PHE A 124 12.88 -23.13 -0.21
CA PHE A 124 12.60 -22.88 1.21
C PHE A 124 11.12 -23.00 1.53
N PRO A 125 10.63 -24.18 1.97
CA PRO A 125 9.26 -24.32 2.43
C PRO A 125 9.00 -23.34 3.57
N ARG A 126 7.97 -22.51 3.41
CA ARG A 126 7.61 -21.52 4.42
C ARG A 126 6.72 -22.16 5.47
N THR A 127 7.07 -21.93 6.73
CA THR A 127 6.25 -22.34 7.86
C THR A 127 5.33 -21.18 8.23
N TYR A 128 4.05 -21.30 7.87
CA TYR A 128 3.03 -20.39 8.36
C TYR A 128 2.47 -20.93 9.67
N ASN A 129 2.47 -20.10 10.70
CA ASN A 129 1.74 -20.39 11.93
C ASN A 129 0.55 -19.44 12.07
N GLU A 130 -0.39 -19.81 12.93
CA GLU A 130 -1.62 -19.05 13.16
C GLU A 130 -1.34 -17.59 13.52
N ARG A 131 -0.29 -17.34 14.32
CA ARG A 131 0.12 -16.01 14.76
C ARG A 131 0.58 -15.13 13.60
N ILE A 132 1.40 -15.68 12.69
CA ILE A 132 1.93 -14.95 11.52
C ILE A 132 0.79 -14.63 10.55
N ILE A 133 -0.09 -15.60 10.23
CA ILE A 133 -1.26 -15.37 9.37
C ILE A 133 -2.16 -14.29 9.98
N ARG A 134 -2.50 -14.41 11.26
CA ARG A 134 -3.37 -13.45 11.96
C ARG A 134 -2.77 -12.04 11.97
N TYR A 135 -1.47 -11.93 12.25
CA TYR A 135 -0.77 -10.65 12.23
C TYR A 135 -0.77 -10.04 10.83
N LYS A 136 -0.42 -10.82 9.81
CA LYS A 136 -0.34 -10.34 8.43
C LYS A 136 -1.71 -9.94 7.88
N LEU A 137 -2.71 -10.77 8.09
CA LEU A 137 -4.08 -10.50 7.65
C LEU A 137 -4.62 -9.22 8.29
N ARG A 138 -4.39 -9.04 9.60
CA ARG A 138 -4.77 -7.81 10.30
C ARG A 138 -4.09 -6.57 9.69
N LEU A 139 -2.81 -6.66 9.34
CA LEU A 139 -2.11 -5.56 8.67
C LEU A 139 -2.73 -5.25 7.31
N CYS A 140 -3.01 -6.27 6.49
CA CYS A 140 -3.60 -6.08 5.17
C CYS A 140 -4.99 -5.44 5.24
N LEU A 141 -5.83 -5.84 6.20
CA LEU A 141 -7.15 -5.25 6.40
C LEU A 141 -7.08 -3.78 6.87
N ILE A 142 -6.06 -3.43 7.67
CA ILE A 142 -5.82 -2.03 8.04
C ILE A 142 -5.37 -1.21 6.82
N GLU A 143 -4.51 -1.77 5.98
CA GLU A 143 -4.07 -1.12 4.74
C GLU A 143 -5.24 -0.93 3.75
N GLU A 144 -6.12 -1.91 3.65
CA GLU A 144 -7.34 -1.84 2.83
C GLU A 144 -8.31 -0.77 3.34
N ASP A 145 -8.56 -0.72 4.66
CA ASP A 145 -9.35 0.34 5.31
C ASP A 145 -8.77 1.74 5.05
N ASP A 146 -7.45 1.90 5.19
CA ASP A 146 -6.76 3.17 4.94
C ASP A 146 -6.92 3.58 3.46
N LEU A 147 -6.82 2.63 2.52
CA LEU A 147 -7.00 2.88 1.09
C LEU A 147 -8.45 3.25 0.74
N ALA A 148 -9.43 2.57 1.33
CA ALA A 148 -10.84 2.86 1.11
C ALA A 148 -11.18 4.30 1.49
N VAL A 149 -10.62 4.80 2.61
CA VAL A 149 -10.78 6.19 3.04
C VAL A 149 -10.12 7.16 2.08
N GLU A 150 -8.93 6.86 1.58
CA GLU A 150 -8.25 7.70 0.60
C GLU A 150 -9.04 7.78 -0.73
N LEU A 151 -9.60 6.64 -1.16
CA LEU A 151 -10.43 6.57 -2.36
C LEU A 151 -11.73 7.33 -2.19
N GLU A 152 -12.40 7.20 -1.05
CA GLU A 152 -13.62 7.94 -0.72
C GLU A 152 -13.35 9.46 -0.70
N ALA A 153 -12.25 9.89 -0.09
CA ALA A 153 -11.86 11.29 -0.08
C ALA A 153 -11.58 11.83 -1.49
N GLU A 154 -10.92 11.03 -2.34
CA GLU A 154 -10.65 11.40 -3.73
C GLU A 154 -11.93 11.46 -4.57
N LEU A 155 -12.84 10.50 -4.41
CA LEU A 155 -14.15 10.50 -5.07
C LEU A 155 -14.97 11.72 -4.65
N ASN A 156 -15.02 12.02 -3.35
CA ASN A 156 -15.73 13.21 -2.84
C ASN A 156 -15.14 14.51 -3.40
N ALA A 157 -13.81 14.59 -3.53
CA ALA A 157 -13.14 15.72 -4.15
C ALA A 157 -13.44 15.83 -5.65
N HIS A 158 -13.42 14.70 -6.38
CA HIS A 158 -13.68 14.65 -7.82
C HIS A 158 -15.11 15.04 -8.17
N TYR A 159 -16.09 14.53 -7.43
CA TYR A 159 -17.51 14.78 -7.70
C TYR A 159 -18.05 16.04 -7.03
N SER A 160 -17.20 16.81 -6.33
CA SER A 160 -17.64 17.97 -5.53
C SER A 160 -18.81 17.62 -4.60
N ILE A 161 -18.85 16.38 -4.12
CA ILE A 161 -19.84 15.94 -3.13
C ILE A 161 -19.43 16.63 -1.83
N VAL A 162 -19.99 17.82 -1.62
CA VAL A 162 -19.84 18.53 -0.35
C VAL A 162 -20.45 17.63 0.71
N PRO A 163 -19.66 17.11 1.67
CA PRO A 163 -20.21 16.27 2.72
C PRO A 163 -21.27 17.07 3.44
N ASP A 164 -22.49 16.53 3.48
CA ASP A 164 -23.65 17.19 4.07
C ASP A 164 -23.27 17.71 5.47
N PRO A 165 -23.36 19.03 5.72
CA PRO A 165 -23.00 19.59 7.01
C PRO A 165 -23.82 19.00 8.17
N ALA A 166 -24.97 18.37 7.92
CA ALA A 166 -25.73 17.63 8.94
C ALA A 166 -25.10 16.27 9.31
N ALA A 167 -24.29 15.67 8.43
CA ALA A 167 -23.54 14.43 8.69
C ALA A 167 -22.19 14.67 9.40
N LYS A 168 -21.91 15.90 9.87
CA LYS A 168 -20.63 16.36 10.46
C LYS A 168 -20.28 15.78 11.83
N GLN A 169 -20.99 14.79 12.37
CA GLN A 169 -20.38 14.02 13.44
C GLN A 169 -19.42 13.03 12.79
N PRO A 170 -18.10 13.27 12.80
CA PRO A 170 -17.17 12.25 12.36
C PRO A 170 -17.46 11.03 13.22
N SER A 171 -17.81 9.91 12.58
CA SER A 171 -17.96 8.66 13.30
C SER A 171 -16.72 8.47 14.18
N GLN A 172 -16.87 7.87 15.36
CA GLN A 172 -15.71 7.61 16.24
C GLN A 172 -14.56 6.92 15.46
N VAL A 173 -14.91 6.11 14.46
CA VAL A 173 -13.99 5.49 13.51
C VAL A 173 -13.20 6.53 12.71
N THR A 174 -13.85 7.55 12.16
CA THR A 174 -13.19 8.64 11.41
C THR A 174 -12.25 9.46 12.29
N VAL A 175 -12.65 9.76 13.54
CA VAL A 175 -11.80 10.50 14.50
C VAL A 175 -10.57 9.69 14.88
N GLU A 176 -10.75 8.41 15.21
CA GLU A 176 -9.66 7.52 15.61
C GLU A 176 -8.70 7.25 14.45
N ARG A 177 -9.22 7.13 13.21
CA ARG A 177 -8.42 7.04 11.99
C ARG A 177 -7.59 8.31 11.76
N ARG A 178 -8.18 9.51 11.93
CA ARG A 178 -7.44 10.78 11.83
C ARG A 178 -6.35 10.90 12.90
N ARG A 179 -6.62 10.46 14.12
CA ARG A 179 -5.60 10.37 15.19
C ARG A 179 -4.46 9.42 14.82
N ARG A 180 -4.75 8.26 14.22
CA ARG A 180 -3.72 7.32 13.75
C ARG A 180 -2.88 7.90 12.61
N ALA A 181 -3.49 8.62 11.67
CA ALA A 181 -2.78 9.31 10.60
C ALA A 181 -1.83 10.38 11.16
N LEU A 182 -2.32 11.25 12.05
CA LEU A 182 -1.49 12.24 12.74
C LEU A 182 -0.38 11.59 13.59
N ALA A 183 -0.66 10.46 14.25
CA ALA A 183 0.36 9.73 15.00
C ALA A 183 1.42 9.08 14.08
N LYS A 184 1.06 8.65 12.87
CA LYS A 184 2.03 8.17 11.86
C LYS A 184 2.89 9.33 11.38
N GLU A 185 2.29 10.49 11.10
CA GLU A 185 2.99 11.71 10.70
C GLU A 185 3.95 12.20 11.80
N LEU A 186 3.49 12.28 13.04
CA LEU A 186 4.31 12.61 14.20
C LEU A 186 5.42 11.58 14.47
N LYS A 187 5.26 10.31 14.09
CA LYS A 187 6.34 9.31 14.16
C LYS A 187 7.33 9.42 13.00
N GLN A 188 6.93 10.02 11.89
CA GLN A 188 7.80 10.27 10.75
C GLN A 188 8.63 11.55 10.95
N GLN A 189 8.08 12.60 11.56
CA GLN A 189 8.80 13.85 11.82
C GLN A 189 10.13 13.70 12.59
N PRO A 190 10.25 12.97 13.72
CA PRO A 190 11.53 12.83 14.41
C PRO A 190 12.55 12.05 13.58
N LYS A 191 12.10 11.15 12.70
CA LYS A 191 13.02 10.45 11.79
C LYS A 191 13.56 11.35 10.70
N VAL A 192 12.73 12.25 10.18
CA VAL A 192 13.15 13.26 9.20
C VAL A 192 14.18 14.21 9.83
N ILE A 193 13.93 14.66 11.06
CA ILE A 193 14.86 15.51 11.82
C ILE A 193 16.20 14.80 12.04
N ILE A 194 16.19 13.53 12.49
CA ILE A 194 17.43 12.75 12.71
C ILE A 194 18.20 12.53 11.38
N THR A 195 17.49 12.29 10.27
CA THR A 195 18.17 12.14 8.97
C THR A 195 18.77 13.44 8.46
N GLU A 196 18.13 14.57 8.73
CA GLU A 196 18.60 15.88 8.30
C GLU A 196 19.82 16.34 9.12
N GLU A 197 19.82 16.10 10.44
CA GLU A 197 21.00 16.31 11.29
C GLU A 197 22.20 15.46 10.84
N ALA A 198 21.98 14.19 10.51
CA ALA A 198 23.03 13.31 10.02
C ALA A 198 23.62 13.77 8.66
N ILE A 199 22.78 14.32 7.78
CA ILE A 199 23.22 14.91 6.51
C ILE A 199 24.06 16.17 6.77
N GLN A 200 23.59 17.07 7.64
CA GLN A 200 24.33 18.28 8.00
C GLN A 200 25.68 17.96 8.66
N GLU A 201 25.73 16.92 9.52
CA GLU A 201 26.98 16.48 10.13
C GLU A 201 27.96 15.91 9.11
N ALA A 202 27.47 15.14 8.13
CA ALA A 202 28.30 14.64 7.03
C ALA A 202 28.87 15.77 6.16
N GLU A 203 28.08 16.81 5.88
CA GLU A 203 28.52 17.99 5.13
C GLU A 203 29.59 18.78 5.90
N ARG A 204 29.42 18.94 7.22
CA ARG A 204 30.43 19.60 8.08
C ARG A 204 31.75 18.83 8.06
N MET A 205 31.70 17.51 8.21
CA MET A 205 32.89 16.64 8.16
C MET A 205 33.61 16.74 6.82
N LEU A 206 32.87 16.76 5.71
CA LEU A 206 33.42 16.93 4.37
C LEU A 206 34.10 18.30 4.21
N GLY A 207 33.49 19.37 4.72
CA GLY A 207 34.08 20.71 4.71
C GLY A 207 35.38 20.80 5.52
N GLU A 208 35.42 20.19 6.70
CA GLU A 208 36.63 20.12 7.53
C GLU A 208 37.77 19.37 6.85
N GLU A 209 37.45 18.26 6.16
CA GLU A 209 38.42 17.49 5.38
C GLU A 209 38.99 18.31 4.21
N GLN A 210 38.14 19.04 3.48
CA GLN A 210 38.57 19.93 2.40
C GLN A 210 39.52 21.02 2.91
N VAL A 211 39.20 21.66 4.04
CA VAL A 211 40.06 22.67 4.67
C VAL A 211 41.39 22.06 5.12
N ARG A 212 41.36 20.86 5.69
CA ARG A 212 42.58 20.15 6.12
C ARG A 212 43.48 19.82 4.92
N ASN A 213 42.90 19.34 3.82
CA ASN A 213 43.61 19.02 2.59
C ASN A 213 44.20 20.29 1.94
N ALA A 214 43.43 21.38 1.86
CA ALA A 214 43.91 22.67 1.35
C ALA A 214 45.11 23.19 2.16
N ASN A 215 45.03 23.11 3.50
CA ASN A 215 46.12 23.52 4.38
C ASN A 215 47.38 22.65 4.23
N GLN A 216 47.23 21.34 4.01
CA GLN A 216 48.37 20.46 3.72
C GLN A 216 49.02 20.83 2.39
N THR A 217 48.22 21.08 1.35
CA THR A 217 48.72 21.52 0.04
C THR A 217 49.50 22.83 0.15
N LEU A 218 48.97 23.84 0.87
CA LEU A 218 49.67 25.10 1.10
C LEU A 218 51.01 24.89 1.84
N ARG A 219 51.04 24.03 2.87
CA ARG A 219 52.30 23.71 3.59
C ARG A 219 53.36 23.10 2.66
N LEU A 220 52.95 22.25 1.73
CA LEU A 220 53.86 21.66 0.75
C LEU A 220 54.37 22.71 -0.23
N GLU A 221 53.51 23.62 -0.70
CA GLU A 221 53.92 24.73 -1.57
C GLU A 221 54.87 25.71 -0.87
N PHE A 222 54.60 26.11 0.37
CA PHE A 222 55.50 26.97 1.15
C PHE A 222 56.86 26.32 1.41
N LYS A 223 56.93 24.99 1.51
CA LYS A 223 58.21 24.27 1.63
C LYS A 223 59.05 24.34 0.35
N LYS A 224 58.43 24.56 -0.81
CA LYS A 224 59.12 24.72 -2.10
C LYS A 224 59.66 26.13 -2.32
N VAL A 225 59.05 27.15 -1.70
CA VAL A 225 59.51 28.53 -1.80
C VAL A 225 60.87 28.65 -1.11
N ARG A 226 61.95 28.66 -1.90
CA ARG A 226 63.30 28.93 -1.40
C ARG A 226 63.32 30.30 -0.74
N LYS A 227 63.99 30.41 0.41
CA LYS A 227 64.16 31.67 1.13
C LYS A 227 64.55 32.78 0.14
N PRO A 228 63.86 33.93 0.14
CA PRO A 228 64.26 35.03 -0.70
C PRO A 228 65.71 35.37 -0.35
N VAL A 229 66.59 35.28 -1.35
CA VAL A 229 67.96 35.75 -1.22
C VAL A 229 67.84 37.27 -1.19
N ILE A 230 67.90 37.85 0.01
CA ILE A 230 68.01 39.29 0.17
C ILE A 230 69.42 39.61 -0.30
N ILE A 231 69.51 40.16 -1.52
CA ILE A 231 70.76 40.70 -2.04
C ILE A 231 70.82 42.12 -1.52
N ASP A 232 71.56 42.34 -0.44
CA ASP A 232 71.87 43.69 0.03
C ASP A 232 72.70 44.37 -1.05
N LYS A 233 72.04 45.16 -1.90
CA LYS A 233 72.71 46.12 -2.78
C LYS A 233 73.10 47.32 -1.92
N THR A 234 74.19 47.17 -1.18
CA THR A 234 74.92 48.31 -0.63
C THR A 234 75.85 48.81 -1.74
N ASP A 235 75.26 49.53 -2.71
CA ASP A 235 76.05 50.27 -3.70
C ASP A 235 76.49 51.59 -3.04
N ALA A 236 77.81 51.73 -2.85
CA ALA A 236 78.53 52.93 -2.45
C ALA A 236 79.41 53.41 -3.60
#